data_AF-A0A1M4VTR5-F1
#
_entry.id   AF-A0A1M4VTR5-F1
#
_cell.length_a   1.000
_cell.length_b   1.000
_cell.length_c   1.000
_cell.angle_alpha   90.00
_cell.angle_beta   90.00
_cell.angle_gamma   90.00
#
_symmetry.space_group_name_H-M   'P 1'
#
loop_
_entity.id
_entity.type
_entity.pdbx_description
1 polymer ?
#
loop_
_entity_poly.entity_id
_entity_poly.type
_entity_poly.pdbx_seq_one_letter_code
_entity_poly.pdbx_strand_id
1 'polypeptide(L)'
;MRKTLGSLILTIGLLFGWGATFIHLTQLSFLQPGRLGQATSQLVQNSAVRSAMAGALGTALLPLFGGNTVISQAQLDQIITKALANPQVDAEFQSAMNTAQGHLIGVNTGPITLGGAAFSQEIAAQVAPYSPQVAQTIAQQGLAINIPGSALPNLGGYAKAAGKLERLFIALAALMLILSLIIHPSPGAVLRKVGMWLIGTSAIDAIVFWFVPSYILPQVAFSWAQITSAVLRTAGGPATTFYVALFAAGAIVLVLGEGVKKLS
;
A
#
# COMPACT_ATOMS: atom_id res chain seq x y z
N MET A 1 42.62 9.02 -13.16
CA MET A 1 42.02 9.20 -11.82
C MET A 1 40.71 10.00 -11.81
N ARG A 2 40.65 11.22 -12.37
CA ARG A 2 39.43 12.07 -12.40
C ARG A 2 38.17 11.38 -12.94
N LYS A 3 38.29 10.62 -14.04
CA LYS A 3 37.19 9.83 -14.62
C LYS A 3 36.62 8.79 -13.63
N THR A 4 37.48 7.99 -13.01
CA THR A 4 37.09 6.95 -12.04
C THR A 4 36.44 7.55 -10.80
N LEU A 5 37.04 8.62 -10.26
CA LEU A 5 36.50 9.32 -9.09
C LEU A 5 35.12 9.94 -9.39
N GLY A 6 34.97 10.65 -10.51
CA GLY A 6 33.69 11.23 -10.91
C GLY A 6 32.60 10.18 -11.13
N SER A 7 32.95 9.01 -11.69
CA SER A 7 32.01 7.89 -11.87
C SER A 7 31.60 7.25 -10.54
N LEU A 8 32.52 7.14 -9.57
CA LEU A 8 32.25 6.58 -8.24
C LEU A 8 31.32 7.50 -7.45
N ILE A 9 31.64 8.80 -7.40
CA ILE A 9 30.79 9.84 -6.80
C ILE A 9 29.38 9.79 -7.38
N LEU A 10 29.28 9.71 -8.71
CA LEU A 10 27.98 9.60 -9.39
C LEU A 10 27.21 8.35 -8.99
N THR A 11 27.88 7.20 -8.87
CA THR A 11 27.22 5.94 -8.48
C THR A 11 26.63 6.05 -7.08
N ILE A 12 27.37 6.63 -6.14
CA ILE A 12 26.90 6.89 -4.79
C ILE A 12 25.70 7.85 -4.82
N GLY A 13 25.78 8.93 -5.60
CA GLY A 13 24.68 9.87 -5.79
C GLY A 13 23.42 9.20 -6.36
N LEU A 14 23.59 8.28 -7.31
CA LEU A 14 22.49 7.53 -7.93
C LEU A 14 21.84 6.55 -6.94
N LEU A 15 22.61 5.93 -6.04
CA LEU A 15 22.07 5.12 -4.95
C LEU A 15 21.23 5.96 -3.98
N PHE A 16 21.69 7.15 -3.60
CA PHE A 16 20.88 8.08 -2.81
C PHE A 16 19.62 8.50 -3.57
N GLY A 17 19.73 8.80 -4.86
CA GLY A 17 18.59 9.15 -5.71
C GLY A 17 17.54 8.04 -5.78
N TRP A 18 17.98 6.78 -5.95
CA TRP A 18 17.08 5.62 -5.91
C TRP A 18 16.44 5.45 -4.53
N GLY A 19 17.22 5.57 -3.45
CA GLY A 19 16.66 5.51 -2.10
C GLY A 19 15.59 6.58 -1.86
N ALA A 20 15.79 7.81 -2.35
CA ALA A 20 14.79 8.87 -2.23
C ALA A 20 13.52 8.56 -3.04
N THR A 21 13.69 8.06 -4.27
CA THR A 21 12.62 7.60 -5.16
C THR A 21 11.78 6.50 -4.50
N PHE A 22 12.45 5.51 -3.89
CA PHE A 22 11.80 4.42 -3.19
C PHE A 22 11.02 4.91 -1.96
N ILE A 23 11.60 5.80 -1.14
CA ILE A 23 10.92 6.42 0.00
C ILE A 23 9.69 7.22 -0.48
N HIS A 24 9.82 7.98 -1.55
CA HIS A 24 8.70 8.73 -2.13
C HIS A 24 7.55 7.81 -2.56
N LEU A 25 7.88 6.70 -3.23
CA LEU A 25 6.89 5.70 -3.67
C LEU A 25 6.20 4.99 -2.49
N THR A 26 6.92 4.65 -1.41
CA THR A 26 6.28 4.08 -0.22
C THR A 26 5.34 5.08 0.46
N GLN A 27 5.71 6.36 0.48
CA GLN A 27 4.86 7.44 0.97
C GLN A 27 3.58 7.60 0.16
N LEU A 28 3.69 7.61 -1.17
CA LEU A 28 2.54 7.70 -2.08
C LEU A 28 1.61 6.49 -2.02
N SER A 29 2.13 5.32 -1.63
CA SER A 29 1.38 4.06 -1.63
C SER A 29 0.53 3.89 -0.37
N PHE A 30 1.15 3.62 0.78
CA PHE A 30 0.42 3.20 2.00
C PHE A 30 0.71 4.03 3.25
N LEU A 31 1.68 4.95 3.21
CA LEU A 31 2.00 5.80 4.38
C LEU A 31 1.30 7.15 4.37
N GLN A 32 0.66 7.56 3.27
CA GLN A 32 -0.10 8.81 3.22
C GLN A 32 -1.43 8.68 4.01
N PRO A 33 -1.65 9.48 5.08
CA PRO A 33 -2.85 9.35 5.91
C PRO A 33 -4.16 9.43 5.09
N GLY A 34 -5.11 8.53 5.39
CA GLY A 34 -6.41 8.47 4.72
C GLY A 34 -6.44 7.71 3.40
N ARG A 35 -5.27 7.27 2.86
CA ARG A 35 -5.20 6.46 1.63
C ARG A 35 -6.06 5.21 1.70
N LEU A 36 -5.97 4.45 2.81
CA LEU A 36 -6.70 3.20 2.92
C LEU A 36 -8.21 3.43 3.00
N GLY A 37 -8.65 4.49 3.67
CA GLY A 37 -10.06 4.86 3.68
C GLY A 37 -10.57 5.36 2.32
N GLN A 38 -9.75 6.02 1.51
CA GLN A 38 -10.15 6.40 0.15
C GLN A 38 -10.24 5.19 -0.80
N ALA A 39 -9.44 4.17 -0.53
CA ALA A 39 -9.41 2.90 -1.27
C ALA A 39 -10.55 1.94 -0.87
N THR A 40 -11.30 2.23 0.20
CA THR A 40 -12.32 1.35 0.78
C THR A 40 -13.32 0.80 -0.22
N SER A 41 -13.92 1.65 -1.06
CA SER A 41 -14.95 1.22 -2.03
C SER A 41 -14.42 0.19 -3.04
N GLN A 42 -13.15 0.29 -3.40
CA GLN A 42 -12.47 -0.66 -4.30
C GLN A 42 -12.03 -1.92 -3.54
N LEU A 43 -11.62 -1.79 -2.27
CA LEU A 43 -11.25 -2.90 -1.40
C LEU A 43 -12.44 -3.82 -1.10
N VAL A 44 -13.60 -3.24 -0.82
CA VAL A 44 -14.85 -3.95 -0.55
C VAL A 44 -15.31 -4.79 -1.75
N GLN A 45 -14.99 -4.38 -2.97
CA GLN A 45 -15.31 -5.14 -4.18
C GLN A 45 -14.39 -6.36 -4.37
N ASN A 46 -13.22 -6.37 -3.74
CA ASN A 46 -12.24 -7.45 -3.85
C ASN A 46 -12.75 -8.74 -3.17
N SER A 47 -12.70 -9.87 -3.89
CA SER A 47 -13.18 -11.16 -3.37
C SER A 47 -12.36 -11.69 -2.20
N ALA A 48 -11.04 -11.46 -2.18
CA ALA A 48 -10.18 -11.91 -1.08
C ALA A 48 -10.48 -11.14 0.21
N VAL A 49 -10.71 -9.83 0.11
CA VAL A 49 -11.12 -8.99 1.25
C VAL A 49 -12.49 -9.44 1.78
N ARG A 50 -13.48 -9.64 0.90
CA ARG A 50 -14.81 -10.14 1.30
C ARG A 50 -14.76 -11.51 1.95
N SER A 51 -13.99 -12.44 1.38
CA SER A 51 -13.83 -13.79 1.94
C SER A 51 -13.15 -13.76 3.31
N ALA A 52 -12.13 -12.91 3.49
CA ALA A 52 -11.48 -12.72 4.79
C ALA A 52 -12.46 -12.12 5.83
N MET A 53 -13.28 -11.14 5.44
CA MET A 53 -14.31 -10.57 6.29
C MET A 53 -15.37 -11.60 6.68
N ALA A 54 -15.82 -12.43 5.73
CA ALA A 54 -16.77 -13.50 5.99
C ALA A 54 -16.20 -14.56 6.94
N GLY A 55 -14.92 -14.94 6.79
CA GLY A 55 -14.24 -15.83 7.74
C GLY A 55 -14.11 -15.22 9.15
N ALA A 56 -13.79 -13.92 9.23
CA ALA A 56 -13.73 -13.21 10.51
C ALA A 56 -15.12 -13.09 11.16
N LEU A 57 -16.16 -12.82 10.35
CA LEU A 57 -17.54 -12.81 10.80
C LEU A 57 -17.99 -14.19 11.31
N GLY A 58 -17.68 -15.27 10.58
CA GLY A 58 -17.97 -16.63 11.01
C GLY A 58 -17.35 -16.96 12.37
N THR A 59 -16.09 -16.55 12.56
CA THR A 59 -15.39 -16.70 13.85
C THR A 59 -16.07 -15.90 14.97
N ALA A 60 -16.49 -14.67 14.69
CA ALA A 60 -17.17 -13.80 15.66
C ALA A 60 -18.57 -14.29 16.02
N LEU A 61 -19.27 -14.92 15.07
CA LEU A 61 -20.62 -15.45 15.27
C LEU A 61 -20.64 -16.83 15.94
N LEU A 62 -19.57 -17.61 15.83
CA LEU A 62 -19.50 -18.99 16.36
C LEU A 62 -19.96 -19.14 17.82
N PRO A 63 -19.56 -18.26 18.76
CA PRO A 63 -19.99 -18.35 20.16
C PRO A 63 -21.49 -18.10 20.35
N LEU A 64 -22.14 -17.36 19.43
CA LEU A 64 -23.55 -17.01 19.53
C LEU A 64 -24.48 -18.14 19.08
N PHE A 65 -24.00 -19.03 18.21
CA PHE A 65 -24.80 -20.13 17.66
C PHE A 65 -24.86 -21.38 18.55
N GLY A 66 -24.01 -21.46 19.58
CA GLY A 66 -24.02 -22.59 20.53
C GLY A 66 -23.90 -23.99 19.88
N GLY A 67 -23.40 -24.08 18.64
CA GLY A 67 -23.27 -25.32 17.87
C GLY A 67 -24.52 -25.80 17.11
N ASN A 68 -25.68 -25.17 17.26
CA ASN A 68 -26.97 -25.72 16.77
C ASN A 68 -27.39 -25.24 15.37
N THR A 69 -26.77 -24.17 14.84
CA THR A 69 -27.02 -23.70 13.46
C THR A 69 -25.70 -23.35 12.80
N VAL A 70 -25.39 -23.99 11.66
CA VAL A 70 -24.16 -23.72 10.90
C VAL A 70 -24.55 -22.89 9.68
N ILE A 71 -24.28 -21.59 9.72
CA ILE A 71 -24.30 -20.76 8.51
C ILE A 71 -23.09 -21.18 7.68
N SER A 72 -23.34 -21.61 6.44
CA SER A 72 -22.28 -21.99 5.51
C SER A 72 -21.43 -20.78 5.11
N GLN A 73 -20.17 -21.02 4.70
CA GLN A 73 -19.28 -19.94 4.24
C GLN A 73 -19.89 -19.13 3.09
N ALA A 74 -20.58 -19.79 2.15
CA ALA A 74 -21.24 -19.10 1.03
C ALA A 74 -22.36 -18.16 1.50
N GLN A 75 -23.09 -18.51 2.57
CA GLN A 75 -24.08 -17.64 3.17
C GLN A 75 -23.42 -16.46 3.90
N LEU A 76 -22.31 -16.68 4.60
CA LEU A 76 -21.53 -15.60 5.22
C LEU A 76 -21.00 -14.62 4.17
N ASP A 77 -20.50 -15.11 3.03
CA ASP A 77 -20.04 -14.27 1.92
C ASP A 77 -21.19 -13.41 1.35
N GLN A 78 -22.40 -13.97 1.25
CA GLN A 78 -23.59 -13.23 0.82
C GLN A 78 -24.05 -12.19 1.84
N ILE A 79 -24.03 -12.55 3.14
CA ILE A 79 -24.35 -11.64 4.25
C ILE A 79 -23.40 -10.45 4.21
N ILE A 80 -22.09 -10.69 4.12
CA ILE A 80 -21.07 -9.64 4.03
C ILE A 80 -21.25 -8.80 2.76
N THR A 81 -21.50 -9.42 1.62
CA THR A 81 -21.69 -8.69 0.35
C THR A 81 -22.90 -7.75 0.43
N LYS A 82 -24.01 -8.19 1.02
CA LYS A 82 -25.19 -7.34 1.24
C LYS A 82 -24.92 -6.26 2.28
N ALA A 83 -24.24 -6.60 3.37
CA ALA A 83 -23.94 -5.64 4.42
C ALA A 83 -23.05 -4.51 3.90
N LEU A 84 -22.03 -4.84 3.12
CA LEU A 84 -21.11 -3.87 2.52
C LEU A 84 -21.75 -3.04 1.39
N ALA A 85 -22.93 -3.41 0.89
CA ALA A 85 -23.69 -2.57 -0.02
C ALA A 85 -24.41 -1.41 0.69
N ASN A 86 -24.54 -1.47 2.02
CA ASN A 86 -25.12 -0.39 2.81
C ASN A 86 -24.09 0.74 3.01
N PRO A 87 -24.38 2.00 2.59
CA PRO A 87 -23.44 3.11 2.71
C PRO A 87 -22.97 3.40 4.15
N GLN A 88 -23.81 3.11 5.16
CA GLN A 88 -23.42 3.31 6.56
C GLN A 88 -22.40 2.26 7.03
N VAL A 89 -22.54 1.03 6.55
CA VAL A 89 -21.57 -0.04 6.80
C VAL A 89 -20.25 0.24 6.08
N ASP A 90 -20.30 0.76 4.85
CA ASP A 90 -19.11 1.18 4.11
C ASP A 90 -18.34 2.28 4.87
N ALA A 91 -19.05 3.24 5.48
CA ALA A 91 -18.44 4.27 6.32
C ALA A 91 -17.77 3.71 7.58
N GLU A 92 -18.38 2.72 8.25
CA GLU A 92 -17.75 2.03 9.39
C GLU A 92 -16.50 1.24 8.96
N PHE A 93 -16.56 0.57 7.80
CA PHE A 93 -15.40 -0.12 7.22
C PHE A 93 -14.29 0.87 6.83
N GLN A 94 -14.64 2.03 6.28
CA GLN A 94 -13.70 3.11 5.99
C GLN A 94 -12.99 3.61 7.25
N SER A 95 -13.73 3.78 8.35
CA SER A 95 -13.17 4.16 9.65
C SER A 95 -12.19 3.10 10.17
N ALA A 96 -12.54 1.81 10.06
CA ALA A 96 -11.65 0.71 10.43
C ALA A 96 -10.37 0.70 9.57
N MET A 97 -10.46 0.92 8.27
CA MET A 97 -9.31 1.02 7.37
C MET A 97 -8.41 2.22 7.68
N ASN A 98 -8.99 3.37 8.02
CA ASN A 98 -8.24 4.54 8.49
C ASN A 98 -7.53 4.26 9.82
N THR A 99 -8.19 3.52 10.73
CA THR A 99 -7.59 3.11 12.00
C THR A 99 -6.42 2.16 11.78
N ALA A 100 -6.58 1.18 10.87
CA ALA A 100 -5.52 0.25 10.47
C ALA A 100 -4.34 0.99 9.83
N GLN A 101 -4.62 1.96 8.96
CA GLN A 101 -3.57 2.82 8.42
C GLN A 101 -2.87 3.61 9.52
N GLY A 102 -3.63 4.21 10.43
CA GLY A 102 -3.10 4.89 11.61
C GLY A 102 -2.18 4.00 12.43
N HIS A 103 -2.47 2.70 12.53
CA HIS A 103 -1.58 1.73 13.16
C HIS A 103 -0.28 1.53 12.37
N LEU A 104 -0.39 1.33 11.04
CA LEU A 104 0.77 1.18 10.16
C LEU A 104 1.73 2.38 10.25
N ILE A 105 1.20 3.61 10.35
CA ILE A 105 2.02 4.84 10.43
C ILE A 105 2.33 5.26 11.88
N GLY A 106 1.97 4.44 12.88
CA GLY A 106 2.23 4.68 14.30
C GLY A 106 1.54 5.90 14.91
N VAL A 107 0.37 6.25 14.38
CA VAL A 107 -0.59 7.20 14.98
C VAL A 107 -1.48 6.47 15.99
N ASN A 108 -1.90 5.25 15.69
CA ASN A 108 -2.73 4.41 16.56
C ASN A 108 -1.93 3.20 17.06
N THR A 109 -2.23 2.73 18.28
CA THR A 109 -1.64 1.49 18.84
C THR A 109 -2.69 0.49 19.32
N GLY A 110 -3.95 0.93 19.41
CA GLY A 110 -5.08 0.09 19.80
C GLY A 110 -5.46 -0.96 18.75
N PRO A 111 -6.37 -1.87 19.11
CA PRO A 111 -6.96 -2.81 18.16
C PRO A 111 -7.73 -2.06 17.07
N ILE A 112 -7.85 -2.69 15.91
CA ILE A 112 -8.74 -2.21 14.86
C ILE A 112 -10.06 -2.91 15.02
N THR A 113 -11.08 -2.11 15.30
CA THR A 113 -12.45 -2.59 15.41
C THR A 113 -13.15 -2.34 14.09
N LEU A 114 -13.58 -3.42 13.45
CA LEU A 114 -14.59 -3.38 12.41
C LEU A 114 -15.93 -3.70 13.06
N GLY A 115 -16.81 -2.71 13.12
CA GLY A 115 -18.13 -2.85 13.71
C GLY A 115 -18.69 -1.51 14.11
N GLY A 116 -19.93 -1.54 14.58
CA GLY A 116 -20.70 -0.34 14.88
C GLY A 116 -22.19 -0.63 14.78
N ALA A 117 -23.01 0.38 15.00
CA ALA A 117 -24.45 0.21 15.02
C ALA A 117 -24.98 -0.22 13.65
N ALA A 118 -24.46 0.39 12.57
CA ALA A 118 -24.93 0.08 11.22
C ALA A 118 -24.51 -1.32 10.80
N PHE A 119 -23.24 -1.70 11.03
CA PHE A 119 -22.76 -3.06 10.74
C PHE A 119 -23.55 -4.11 11.54
N SER A 120 -23.76 -3.88 12.84
CA SER A 120 -24.48 -4.83 13.69
C SER A 120 -25.93 -4.99 13.24
N GLN A 121 -26.63 -3.90 12.95
CA GLN A 121 -28.03 -3.93 12.50
C GLN A 121 -28.18 -4.63 11.16
N GLU A 122 -27.28 -4.33 10.22
CA GLU A 122 -27.32 -4.93 8.89
C GLU A 122 -27.01 -6.43 8.96
N ILE A 123 -25.98 -6.84 9.71
CA ILE A 123 -25.70 -8.26 9.92
C ILE A 123 -26.86 -8.96 10.63
N ALA A 124 -27.47 -8.34 11.66
CA ALA A 124 -28.65 -8.89 12.31
C ALA A 124 -29.81 -9.11 11.33
N ALA A 125 -30.10 -8.14 10.47
CA ALA A 125 -31.15 -8.25 9.45
C ALA A 125 -30.89 -9.40 8.47
N GLN A 126 -29.64 -9.59 8.05
CA GLN A 126 -29.27 -10.67 7.13
C GLN A 126 -29.20 -12.05 7.81
N VAL A 127 -28.94 -12.11 9.12
CA VAL A 127 -28.90 -13.36 9.91
C VAL A 127 -30.29 -13.80 10.37
N ALA A 128 -31.24 -12.88 10.54
CA ALA A 128 -32.58 -13.15 11.06
C ALA A 128 -33.33 -14.31 10.35
N PRO A 129 -33.27 -14.48 9.01
CA PRO A 129 -33.91 -15.61 8.34
C PRO A 129 -33.35 -16.98 8.71
N TYR A 130 -32.09 -17.05 9.17
CA TYR A 130 -31.42 -18.29 9.55
C TYR A 130 -31.55 -18.57 11.04
N SER A 131 -31.52 -17.53 11.88
CA SER A 131 -31.65 -17.65 13.33
C SER A 131 -32.10 -16.32 13.96
N PRO A 132 -33.40 -16.17 14.27
CA PRO A 132 -33.94 -14.98 14.91
C PRO A 132 -33.31 -14.67 16.27
N GLN A 133 -32.99 -15.68 17.08
CA GLN A 133 -32.37 -15.46 18.40
C GLN A 133 -30.99 -14.80 18.27
N VAL A 134 -30.13 -15.33 17.39
CA VAL A 134 -28.79 -14.74 17.14
C VAL A 134 -28.91 -13.34 16.56
N ALA A 135 -29.83 -13.09 15.63
CA ALA A 135 -30.05 -11.74 15.10
C ALA A 135 -30.45 -10.75 16.20
N GLN A 136 -31.31 -11.15 17.14
CA GLN A 136 -31.70 -10.32 18.27
C GLN A 136 -30.52 -10.05 19.21
N THR A 137 -29.69 -11.06 19.49
CA THR A 137 -28.46 -10.90 20.28
C THR A 137 -27.49 -9.92 19.63
N ILE A 138 -27.26 -10.02 18.32
CA ILE A 138 -26.40 -9.10 17.56
C ILE A 138 -26.95 -7.67 17.63
N ALA A 139 -28.26 -7.50 17.45
CA ALA A 139 -28.89 -6.18 17.49
C ALA A 139 -28.82 -5.52 18.88
N GLN A 140 -28.85 -6.32 19.97
CA GLN A 140 -28.81 -5.81 21.35
C GLN A 140 -27.39 -5.60 21.89
N GLN A 141 -26.47 -6.52 21.62
CA GLN A 141 -25.11 -6.50 22.18
C GLN A 141 -24.12 -5.79 21.26
N GLY A 142 -24.46 -5.63 19.98
CA GLY A 142 -23.55 -5.18 18.94
C GLY A 142 -22.59 -6.29 18.51
N LEU A 143 -22.11 -6.18 17.27
CA LEU A 143 -21.11 -7.06 16.70
C LEU A 143 -19.89 -6.24 16.33
N ALA A 144 -18.75 -6.67 16.86
CA ALA A 144 -17.46 -6.05 16.62
C ALA A 144 -16.42 -7.13 16.32
N ILE A 145 -15.78 -7.01 15.17
CA ILE A 145 -14.62 -7.81 14.77
C ILE A 145 -13.38 -7.03 15.19
N ASN A 146 -12.71 -7.50 16.23
CA ASN A 146 -11.49 -6.88 16.74
C ASN A 146 -10.26 -7.57 16.16
N ILE A 147 -9.48 -6.82 15.39
CA ILE A 147 -8.17 -7.24 14.89
C ILE A 147 -7.13 -6.71 15.88
N PRO A 148 -6.36 -7.59 16.57
CA PRO A 148 -5.31 -7.15 17.47
C PRO A 148 -4.31 -6.25 16.72
N GLY A 149 -3.96 -5.10 17.30
CA GLY A 149 -2.99 -4.19 16.70
C GLY A 149 -1.62 -4.87 16.46
N SER A 150 -1.25 -5.82 17.32
CA SER A 150 -0.02 -6.63 17.17
C SER A 150 0.03 -7.49 15.91
N ALA A 151 -1.10 -7.72 15.23
CA ALA A 151 -1.13 -8.42 13.95
C ALA A 151 -0.67 -7.55 12.78
N LEU A 152 -0.56 -6.23 12.97
CA LEU A 152 -0.14 -5.30 11.94
C LEU A 152 1.26 -4.75 12.23
N PRO A 153 2.13 -4.66 11.21
CA PRO A 153 3.44 -4.07 11.38
C PRO A 153 3.30 -2.58 11.69
N ASN A 154 4.01 -2.10 12.71
CA ASN A 154 4.08 -0.68 13.01
C ASN A 154 5.31 -0.06 12.33
N LEU A 155 5.08 0.70 11.27
CA LEU A 155 6.11 1.43 10.51
C LEU A 155 6.22 2.88 10.97
N GLY A 156 5.70 3.26 12.14
CA GLY A 156 5.63 4.65 12.58
C GLY A 156 6.97 5.34 12.71
N GLY A 157 8.02 4.62 13.12
CA GLY A 157 9.39 5.14 13.11
C GLY A 157 9.85 5.52 11.71
N TYR A 158 9.59 4.65 10.73
CA TYR A 158 9.87 4.91 9.32
C TYR A 158 9.01 6.05 8.77
N ALA A 159 7.69 6.03 8.99
CA ALA A 159 6.77 7.06 8.49
C ALA A 159 7.14 8.48 8.97
N LYS A 160 7.54 8.62 10.24
CA LYS A 160 8.01 9.90 10.81
C LYS A 160 9.35 10.35 10.23
N ALA A 161 10.24 9.42 9.91
CA ALA A 161 11.56 9.71 9.36
C ALA A 161 11.55 9.87 7.83
N ALA A 162 10.59 9.26 7.12
CA ALA A 162 10.56 9.11 5.67
C ALA A 162 10.75 10.46 4.96
N GLY A 163 9.94 11.48 5.29
CA GLY A 163 10.05 12.79 4.65
C GLY A 163 11.38 13.51 4.94
N LYS A 164 12.02 13.26 6.08
CA LYS A 164 13.36 13.82 6.38
C LYS A 164 14.44 13.08 5.61
N LEU A 165 14.38 11.75 5.60
CA LEU A 165 15.32 10.88 4.88
C LEU A 165 15.24 11.10 3.37
N GLU A 166 14.04 11.23 2.82
CA GLU A 166 13.79 11.56 1.42
C GLU A 166 14.52 12.86 1.04
N ARG A 167 14.29 13.95 1.78
CA ARG A 167 14.94 15.25 1.53
C ARG A 167 16.46 15.16 1.65
N LEU A 168 16.96 14.45 2.65
CA LEU A 168 18.40 14.24 2.84
C LEU A 168 19.00 13.48 1.64
N PHE A 169 18.34 12.43 1.18
CA PHE A 169 18.80 11.61 0.06
C PHE A 169 18.75 12.39 -1.26
N ILE A 170 17.71 13.21 -1.47
CA ILE A 170 17.65 14.14 -2.61
C ILE A 170 18.84 15.11 -2.57
N ALA A 171 19.11 15.72 -1.41
CA ALA A 171 20.21 16.67 -1.26
C ALA A 171 21.58 16.02 -1.54
N LEU A 172 21.81 14.81 -1.00
CA LEU A 172 23.04 14.07 -1.25
C LEU A 172 23.16 13.63 -2.72
N ALA A 173 22.08 13.17 -3.33
CA ALA A 173 22.06 12.79 -4.74
C ALA A 173 22.39 14.00 -5.64
N ALA A 174 21.76 15.15 -5.39
CA ALA A 174 22.00 16.38 -6.13
C ALA A 174 23.44 16.86 -5.97
N LEU A 175 23.97 16.89 -4.74
CA LEU A 175 25.34 17.29 -4.45
C LEU A 175 26.35 16.39 -5.20
N MET A 176 26.16 15.07 -5.12
CA MET A 176 27.04 14.10 -5.79
C MET A 176 26.95 14.20 -7.31
N LEU A 177 25.77 14.46 -7.87
CA LEU A 177 25.61 14.71 -9.29
C LEU A 177 26.38 15.97 -9.74
N ILE A 178 26.24 17.08 -9.01
CA ILE A 178 26.95 18.33 -9.30
C ILE A 178 28.47 18.12 -9.21
N LEU A 179 28.95 17.49 -8.14
CA LEU A 179 30.38 17.17 -7.97
C LEU A 179 30.89 16.28 -9.10
N SER A 180 30.10 15.29 -9.53
CA SER A 180 30.46 14.43 -10.66
C SER A 180 30.57 15.22 -11.96
N LEU A 181 29.63 16.11 -12.24
CA LEU A 181 29.66 16.95 -13.45
C LEU A 181 30.89 17.87 -13.49
N ILE A 182 31.34 18.37 -12.35
CA ILE A 182 32.54 19.23 -12.25
C ILE A 182 33.83 18.40 -12.42
N ILE A 183 33.91 17.22 -11.79
CA ILE A 183 35.14 16.42 -11.74
C ILE A 183 35.33 15.58 -13.01
N HIS A 184 34.24 15.05 -13.56
CA HIS A 184 34.26 14.09 -14.66
C HIS A 184 34.62 14.78 -15.99
N PRO A 185 35.57 14.23 -16.77
CA PRO A 185 36.05 14.88 -17.99
C PRO A 185 35.03 14.87 -19.15
N SER A 186 33.90 14.17 -19.01
CA SER A 186 32.85 14.11 -20.04
C SER A 186 31.46 14.23 -19.40
N PRO A 187 30.82 15.40 -19.48
CA PRO A 187 29.47 15.59 -18.92
C PRO A 187 28.42 14.75 -19.64
N GLY A 188 28.56 14.53 -20.96
CA GLY A 188 27.66 13.64 -21.71
C GLY A 188 27.65 12.20 -21.17
N ALA A 189 28.79 11.68 -20.72
CA ALA A 189 28.87 10.35 -20.12
C ALA A 189 28.18 10.28 -18.74
N VAL A 190 28.26 11.35 -17.95
CA VAL A 190 27.54 11.48 -16.67
C VAL A 190 26.04 11.48 -16.90
N LEU A 191 25.55 12.33 -17.82
CA LEU A 191 24.12 12.41 -18.16
C LEU A 191 23.60 11.08 -18.70
N ARG A 192 24.32 10.43 -19.61
CA ARG A 192 23.93 9.11 -20.12
C ARG A 192 23.79 8.08 -18.99
N LYS A 193 24.72 8.07 -18.03
CA LYS A 193 24.66 7.16 -16.88
C LYS A 193 23.48 7.47 -15.97
N VAL A 194 23.16 8.75 -15.73
CA VAL A 194 21.95 9.16 -15.00
C VAL A 194 20.70 8.68 -15.73
N GLY A 195 20.58 8.93 -17.04
CA GLY A 195 19.44 8.51 -17.84
C GLY A 195 19.21 7.00 -17.81
N MET A 196 20.26 6.19 -18.00
CA MET A 196 20.18 4.73 -17.87
C MET A 196 19.76 4.28 -16.46
N TRP A 197 20.24 4.96 -15.42
CA TRP A 197 19.85 4.66 -14.05
C TRP A 197 18.39 4.99 -13.78
N LEU A 198 17.89 6.15 -14.20
CA LEU A 198 16.48 6.52 -14.03
C LEU A 198 15.54 5.54 -14.72
N ILE A 199 15.91 5.05 -15.90
CA ILE A 199 15.17 3.99 -16.61
C ILE A 199 15.21 2.69 -15.80
N GLY A 200 16.39 2.28 -15.33
CA GLY A 200 16.57 1.06 -14.54
C GLY A 200 15.81 1.08 -13.22
N THR A 201 15.87 2.19 -12.48
CA THR A 201 15.15 2.36 -11.21
C THR A 201 13.65 2.38 -11.46
N SER A 202 13.18 3.07 -12.50
CA SER A 202 11.76 3.04 -12.88
C SER A 202 11.27 1.61 -13.15
N ALA A 203 12.05 0.79 -13.87
CA ALA A 203 11.69 -0.60 -14.12
C ALA A 203 11.63 -1.43 -12.83
N ILE A 204 12.62 -1.25 -11.93
CA ILE A 204 12.63 -1.92 -10.62
C ILE A 204 11.41 -1.48 -9.78
N ASP A 205 11.12 -0.19 -9.75
CA ASP A 205 10.00 0.36 -8.99
C ASP A 205 8.66 -0.12 -9.55
N ALA A 206 8.50 -0.18 -10.88
CA ALA A 206 7.33 -0.80 -11.51
C ALA A 206 7.20 -2.28 -11.13
N ILE A 207 8.31 -3.02 -11.04
CA ILE A 207 8.28 -4.39 -10.57
C ILE A 207 7.79 -4.46 -9.11
N VAL A 208 8.38 -3.67 -8.21
CA VAL A 208 8.08 -3.74 -6.78
C VAL A 208 6.67 -3.23 -6.45
N PHE A 209 6.25 -2.10 -7.02
CA PHE A 209 5.00 -1.42 -6.65
C PHE A 209 3.81 -1.80 -7.53
N TRP A 210 4.02 -2.38 -8.71
CA TRP A 210 2.94 -2.80 -9.60
C TRP A 210 2.96 -4.31 -9.90
N PHE A 211 4.07 -4.87 -10.36
CA PHE A 211 4.12 -6.26 -10.78
C PHE A 211 3.97 -7.23 -9.60
N VAL A 212 4.72 -7.04 -8.52
CA VAL A 212 4.68 -7.90 -7.33
C VAL A 212 3.28 -7.92 -6.72
N PRO A 213 2.62 -6.77 -6.46
CA PRO A 213 1.24 -6.76 -5.99
C PRO A 213 0.23 -7.35 -6.97
N SER A 214 0.41 -7.18 -8.28
CA SER A 214 -0.59 -7.57 -9.28
C SER A 214 -0.50 -9.03 -9.70
N TYR A 215 0.70 -9.62 -9.70
CA TYR A 215 0.94 -10.94 -10.28
C TYR A 215 1.60 -11.93 -9.32
N ILE A 216 2.41 -11.47 -8.36
CA ILE A 216 3.12 -12.38 -7.45
C ILE A 216 2.30 -12.63 -6.19
N LEU A 217 1.92 -11.59 -5.46
CA LEU A 217 1.20 -11.71 -4.19
C LEU A 217 -0.15 -12.45 -4.31
N PRO A 218 -0.96 -12.31 -5.38
CA PRO A 218 -2.21 -13.07 -5.51
C PRO A 218 -2.01 -14.59 -5.64
N GLN A 219 -0.85 -15.02 -6.15
CA GLN A 219 -0.54 -16.44 -6.40
C GLN A 219 -0.02 -17.14 -5.14
N VAL A 220 0.31 -16.38 -4.10
CA VAL A 220 0.76 -16.95 -2.83
C VAL A 220 -0.48 -17.48 -2.10
N ALA A 221 -0.45 -18.75 -1.71
CA ALA A 221 -1.56 -19.44 -1.02
C ALA A 221 -1.85 -18.92 0.41
N PHE A 222 -1.21 -17.82 0.83
CA PHE A 222 -1.36 -17.21 2.13
C PHE A 222 -2.42 -16.10 2.06
N SER A 223 -3.49 -16.20 2.84
CA SER A 223 -4.64 -15.28 2.80
C SER A 223 -4.24 -13.80 2.98
N TRP A 224 -3.27 -13.52 3.85
CA TRP A 224 -2.73 -12.17 4.01
C TRP A 224 -2.05 -11.62 2.77
N ALA A 225 -1.38 -12.45 1.96
CA ALA A 225 -0.74 -11.98 0.73
C ALA A 225 -1.77 -11.47 -0.29
N GLN A 226 -2.94 -12.11 -0.36
CA GLN A 226 -4.04 -11.68 -1.23
C GLN A 226 -4.68 -10.37 -0.75
N ILE A 227 -4.85 -10.20 0.57
CA ILE A 227 -5.34 -8.94 1.16
C ILE A 227 -4.33 -7.82 0.94
N THR A 228 -3.04 -8.08 1.20
CA THR A 228 -1.97 -7.11 0.97
C THR A 228 -1.86 -6.75 -0.50
N SER A 229 -2.02 -7.71 -1.42
CA SER A 229 -2.13 -7.44 -2.86
C SER A 229 -3.27 -6.47 -3.17
N ALA A 230 -4.48 -6.74 -2.67
CA ALA A 230 -5.65 -5.88 -2.89
C ALA A 230 -5.38 -4.46 -2.38
N VAL A 231 -4.82 -4.33 -1.18
CA VAL A 231 -4.45 -3.05 -0.58
C VAL A 231 -3.42 -2.29 -1.41
N LEU A 232 -2.32 -2.95 -1.78
CA LEU A 232 -1.23 -2.31 -2.53
C LEU A 232 -1.67 -1.89 -3.93
N ARG A 233 -2.46 -2.70 -4.64
CA ARG A 233 -2.98 -2.35 -5.97
C ARG A 233 -3.92 -1.16 -5.94
N THR A 234 -4.76 -1.08 -4.90
CA THR A 234 -5.77 -0.04 -4.76
C THR A 234 -5.15 1.27 -4.28
N ALA A 235 -4.24 1.20 -3.31
CA ALA A 235 -3.60 2.38 -2.74
C ALA A 235 -2.45 2.91 -3.62
N GLY A 236 -1.77 2.04 -4.38
CA GLY A 236 -0.57 2.34 -5.17
C GLY A 236 -0.77 3.07 -6.50
N GLY A 237 -2.00 3.50 -6.84
CA GLY A 237 -2.29 4.22 -8.09
C GLY A 237 -1.33 5.40 -8.41
N PRO A 238 -1.05 6.32 -7.46
CA PRO A 238 -0.14 7.44 -7.72
C PRO A 238 1.32 7.04 -7.94
N ALA A 239 1.74 5.91 -7.34
CA ALA A 239 3.08 5.37 -7.54
C ALA A 239 3.32 5.06 -9.03
N THR A 240 2.26 4.68 -9.75
CA THR A 240 2.30 4.41 -11.20
C THR A 240 2.67 5.63 -12.03
N THR A 241 2.02 6.76 -11.78
CA THR A 241 2.34 8.01 -12.47
C THR A 241 3.81 8.41 -12.26
N PHE A 242 4.32 8.19 -11.04
CA PHE A 242 5.67 8.58 -10.68
C PHE A 242 6.76 7.79 -11.41
N TYR A 243 6.72 6.45 -11.41
CA TYR A 243 7.75 5.67 -12.11
C TYR A 243 7.65 5.81 -13.64
N VAL A 244 6.47 6.10 -14.21
CA VAL A 244 6.33 6.44 -15.63
C VAL A 244 7.00 7.80 -15.94
N ALA A 245 6.78 8.80 -15.10
CA ALA A 245 7.45 10.10 -15.23
C ALA A 245 8.98 9.95 -15.08
N LEU A 246 9.43 9.10 -14.17
CA LEU A 246 10.86 8.79 -13.96
C LEU A 246 11.49 8.14 -15.20
N PHE A 247 10.78 7.22 -15.84
CA PHE A 247 11.20 6.61 -17.11
C PHE A 247 11.35 7.66 -18.20
N ALA A 248 10.34 8.52 -18.37
CA ALA A 248 10.35 9.58 -19.38
C ALA A 248 11.49 10.58 -19.14
N ALA A 249 11.70 11.00 -17.88
CA ALA A 249 12.83 11.84 -17.50
C ALA A 249 14.18 11.15 -17.80
N GLY A 250 14.30 9.86 -17.50
CA GLY A 250 15.48 9.06 -17.82
C GLY A 250 15.79 9.02 -19.32
N ALA A 251 14.76 8.81 -20.14
CA ALA A 251 14.89 8.82 -21.60
C ALA A 251 15.33 10.19 -22.13
N ILE A 252 14.76 11.29 -21.63
CA ILE A 252 15.15 12.65 -22.00
C ILE A 252 16.62 12.91 -21.64
N VAL A 253 17.03 12.60 -20.41
CA VAL A 253 18.41 12.79 -19.94
C VAL A 253 19.41 11.94 -20.73
N LEU A 254 19.01 10.73 -21.12
CA LEU A 254 19.82 9.86 -21.98
C LEU A 254 20.07 10.49 -23.35
N VAL A 255 19.02 11.01 -24.00
CA VAL A 255 19.11 11.68 -25.31
C VAL A 255 19.97 12.94 -25.23
N LEU A 256 19.82 13.74 -24.18
CA LEU A 256 20.66 14.92 -23.93
C LEU A 256 22.14 14.53 -23.75
N GLY A 257 22.41 13.44 -23.03
CA GLY A 257 23.77 12.92 -22.86
C GLY A 257 24.44 12.53 -24.18
N GLU A 258 23.70 11.91 -25.10
CA GLU A 258 24.18 11.61 -26.46
C GLU A 258 24.40 12.88 -27.30
N GLY A 259 23.53 13.90 -27.14
CA GLY A 259 23.66 15.19 -27.81
C GLY A 259 24.94 15.95 -27.39
N VAL A 260 25.22 16.03 -26.09
CA VAL A 260 26.41 16.71 -25.56
C VAL A 260 27.70 16.05 -26.05
N LYS A 261 27.72 14.71 -26.19
CA LYS A 261 28.88 13.98 -26.72
C LYS A 261 29.21 14.33 -28.16
N LYS A 262 28.21 14.71 -28.97
CA LYS A 262 28.43 15.11 -30.37
C LYS A 262 29.03 16.52 -30.52
N LEU A 263 28.98 17.33 -29.47
CA LEU A 263 29.44 18.73 -29.47
C LEU A 263 30.80 18.92 -28.79
N SER A 264 31.31 17.90 -28.09
CA SER A 264 32.59 17.89 -27.36
C SER A 264 33.64 17.06 -28.09
#